data_AF-A0A2V8NHT5-F1
#
_entry.id   AF-A0A2V8NHT5-F1
#
_cell.length_a   1.000
_cell.length_b   1.000
_cell.length_c   1.000
_cell.angle_alpha   90.00
_cell.angle_beta   90.00
_cell.angle_gamma   90.00
#
_symmetry.space_group_name_H-M   'P 1'
#
loop_
_entity.id
_entity.type
_entity.pdbx_description
1 polymer ?
#
loop_
_entity_poly.entity_id
_entity_poly.type
_entity_poly.pdbx_seq_one_letter_code
_entity_poly.pdbx_strand_id
1 'polypeptide(L)' 'PQVSCPLLCSFGALDTGIPPEKIKEFEEALKKAGKQADIKIYEGAKHGFFNDTRPEAYNAEAAADAWQRTLKFFHERLSV' A
#
# COMPACT_ATOMS: atom_id res chain seq x y z
N PRO A 1 2.95 -3.78 16.78
CA PRO A 1 2.92 -2.35 16.36
C PRO A 1 1.93 -1.54 17.19
N GLN A 2 2.34 -0.37 17.73
CA GLN A 2 1.41 0.54 18.43
C GLN A 2 0.75 1.49 17.41
N VAL A 3 -0.20 0.95 16.65
CA VAL A 3 -0.99 1.71 15.66
C VAL A 3 -2.39 1.93 16.24
N SER A 4 -2.87 3.17 16.24
CA SER A 4 -4.18 3.57 16.78
C SER A 4 -5.22 3.90 15.71
N CYS A 5 -4.85 3.84 14.43
CA CYS A 5 -5.71 4.13 13.29
C CYS A 5 -5.82 2.94 12.32
N PRO A 6 -6.87 2.89 11.47
CA PRO A 6 -6.92 1.96 10.36
C PRO A 6 -5.79 2.25 9.35
N LEU A 7 -5.24 1.21 8.74
CA LEU A 7 -4.15 1.33 7.76
C LEU A 7 -4.62 0.91 6.36
N LEU A 8 -4.27 1.70 5.36
CA LEU A 8 -4.29 1.35 3.94
C LEU A 8 -2.85 1.42 3.42
N CYS A 9 -2.36 0.33 2.85
CA CYS A 9 -1.00 0.23 2.32
C CYS A 9 -0.99 -0.30 0.88
N SER A 10 -0.13 0.31 0.07
CA SER A 10 0.03 0.09 -1.37
C SER A 10 1.52 -0.04 -1.67
N PHE A 11 1.99 -1.25 -2.00
CA PHE A 11 3.40 -1.54 -2.22
C PHE A 11 3.67 -2.04 -3.64
N GLY A 12 4.86 -1.79 -4.17
CA GLY A 12 5.29 -2.38 -5.44
C GLY A 12 6.07 -3.69 -5.21
N ALA A 13 5.74 -4.75 -5.95
CA ALA A 13 6.43 -6.05 -5.83
C ALA A 13 7.91 -5.99 -6.24
N LEU A 14 8.28 -5.03 -7.10
CA LEU A 14 9.64 -4.80 -7.58
C LEU A 14 10.38 -3.71 -6.79
N ASP A 15 9.83 -3.26 -5.65
CA ASP A 15 10.52 -2.35 -4.75
C ASP A 15 11.65 -3.08 -4.00
N THR A 16 12.89 -2.83 -4.41
CA THR A 16 14.08 -3.44 -3.78
C THR A 16 14.34 -2.91 -2.36
N GLY A 17 13.77 -1.76 -2.00
CA GLY A 17 13.88 -1.19 -0.65
C GLY A 17 12.89 -1.81 0.35
N ILE A 18 11.76 -2.34 -0.15
CA ILE A 18 10.71 -2.97 0.67
C ILE A 18 10.26 -4.26 -0.02
N PRO A 19 11.04 -5.35 0.10
CA PRO A 19 10.72 -6.59 -0.59
C PRO A 19 9.45 -7.27 -0.01
N PRO A 20 8.73 -8.10 -0.80
CA PRO A 20 7.47 -8.74 -0.39
C PRO A 20 7.53 -9.49 0.94
N GLU A 21 8.67 -10.09 1.28
CA GLU A 21 8.89 -10.81 2.53
C GLU A 21 8.75 -9.87 3.74
N LYS A 22 9.26 -8.62 3.62
CA LYS A 22 9.13 -7.62 4.69
C LYS A 22 7.71 -7.10 4.83
N ILE A 23 6.97 -7.04 3.73
CA ILE A 23 5.54 -6.67 3.75
C ILE A 23 4.73 -7.76 4.47
N LYS A 24 5.03 -9.04 4.22
CA LYS A 24 4.41 -10.18 4.93
C LYS A 24 4.74 -10.18 6.42
N GLU A 25 6.01 -9.98 6.79
CA GLU A 25 6.41 -9.83 8.20
C GLU A 25 5.63 -8.70 8.90
N PHE A 26 5.44 -7.56 8.22
CA PHE A 26 4.66 -6.44 8.72
C PHE A 26 3.17 -6.78 8.88
N GLU A 27 2.55 -7.43 7.90
CA GLU A 27 1.16 -7.89 7.96
C GLU A 27 0.93 -8.85 9.13
N GLU A 28 1.82 -9.83 9.32
CA GLU A 28 1.76 -10.76 10.45
C GLU A 28 1.88 -10.05 11.79
N ALA A 29 2.79 -9.07 11.90
CA ALA A 29 2.98 -8.30 13.13
C ALA A 29 1.74 -7.45 13.46
N LEU A 30 1.06 -6.90 12.46
CA LEU A 30 -0.21 -6.20 12.64
C LEU A 30 -1.32 -7.15 13.10
N LYS A 31 -1.43 -8.32 12.46
CA LYS A 31 -2.41 -9.36 12.82
C LYS A 31 -2.22 -9.84 14.25
N LYS A 32 -0.98 -10.14 14.68
CA LYS A 32 -0.64 -10.52 16.06
C LYS A 32 -0.99 -9.43 17.07
N ALA A 33 -0.94 -8.17 16.67
CA ALA A 33 -1.31 -7.02 17.50
C ALA A 33 -2.81 -6.67 17.43
N GLY A 34 -3.64 -7.49 16.76
CA GLY A 34 -5.07 -7.23 16.60
C GLY A 34 -5.39 -5.99 15.78
N LYS A 35 -4.48 -5.58 14.87
CA LYS A 35 -4.64 -4.39 14.03
C LYS A 35 -5.13 -4.80 12.65
N GLN A 36 -6.12 -4.05 12.15
CA GLN A 36 -6.60 -4.19 10.78
C GLN A 36 -5.77 -3.29 9.85
N ALA A 37 -5.31 -3.87 8.74
CA ALA A 37 -4.69 -3.16 7.64
C ALA A 37 -5.16 -3.74 6.32
N ASP A 38 -5.48 -2.87 5.37
CA ASP A 38 -5.69 -3.23 3.97
C ASP A 38 -4.34 -3.08 3.24
N ILE A 39 -3.70 -4.20 2.91
CA ILE A 39 -2.40 -4.23 2.26
C ILE A 39 -2.56 -4.82 0.87
N LYS A 40 -2.07 -4.12 -0.16
CA LYS A 40 -1.95 -4.64 -1.53
C LYS A 40 -0.53 -4.48 -2.04
N ILE A 41 -0.04 -5.53 -2.69
CA ILE A 41 1.23 -5.54 -3.40
C ILE A 41 0.89 -5.58 -4.90
N TYR A 42 1.41 -4.62 -5.66
CA TYR A 42 1.20 -4.52 -7.11
C TYR A 42 2.34 -5.20 -7.85
N GLU A 43 2.01 -6.26 -8.57
CA GLU A 43 2.93 -6.93 -9.48
C GLU A 43 3.43 -5.96 -10.56
N GLY A 44 4.72 -6.04 -10.90
CA GLY A 44 5.33 -5.16 -11.90
C GLY A 44 5.54 -3.70 -11.48
N ALA A 45 5.12 -3.29 -10.28
CA ALA A 45 5.33 -1.95 -9.76
C ALA A 45 6.63 -1.85 -8.95
N LYS A 46 7.40 -0.77 -9.17
CA LYS A 46 8.64 -0.46 -8.44
C LYS A 46 8.40 0.56 -7.33
N HIS A 47 9.46 0.89 -6.60
CA HIS A 47 9.46 2.09 -5.76
C HIS A 47 9.06 3.33 -6.59
N GLY A 48 8.18 4.16 -6.05
CA GLY A 48 7.72 5.37 -6.72
C GLY A 48 6.73 5.14 -7.88
N PHE A 49 6.06 3.99 -7.94
CA PHE A 49 5.12 3.66 -9.02
C PHE A 49 3.98 4.67 -9.24
N PHE A 50 3.66 5.46 -8.22
CA PHE A 50 2.63 6.51 -8.29
C PHE A 50 3.14 7.83 -8.88
N ASN A 51 4.47 8.00 -9.03
CA ASN A 51 5.07 9.25 -9.49
C ASN A 51 5.07 9.31 -11.03
N ASP A 52 4.08 10.01 -11.59
CA ASP A 52 3.89 10.22 -13.02
C ASP A 52 4.96 11.12 -13.67
N THR A 53 5.77 11.83 -12.89
CA THR A 53 6.92 12.60 -13.40
C THR A 53 8.18 11.74 -13.56
N ARG A 54 8.14 10.45 -13.21
CA ARG A 54 9.26 9.49 -13.30
C ARG A 54 8.90 8.29 -14.18
N PRO A 55 8.99 8.42 -15.52
CA PRO A 55 8.54 7.39 -16.46
C PRO A 55 9.17 6.00 -16.25
N GLU A 56 10.37 5.93 -15.69
CA GLU A 56 11.10 4.67 -15.43
C GLU A 56 10.55 3.87 -14.24
N ALA A 57 9.78 4.53 -13.38
CA ALA A 57 9.19 3.98 -12.16
C ALA A 57 7.66 3.95 -12.23
N TYR A 58 7.05 4.92 -12.91
CA TYR A 58 5.60 5.07 -13.03
C TYR A 58 4.93 3.81 -13.57
N ASN A 59 3.89 3.37 -12.87
CA ASN A 59 3.01 2.30 -13.33
C ASN A 59 1.57 2.80 -13.24
N ALA A 60 1.00 3.14 -14.40
CA ALA A 60 -0.31 3.78 -14.48
C ALA A 60 -1.45 2.95 -13.88
N GLU A 61 -1.42 1.63 -14.09
CA GLU A 61 -2.45 0.71 -13.57
C GLU A 61 -2.38 0.63 -12.03
N ALA A 62 -1.18 0.41 -11.49
CA ALA A 62 -0.97 0.37 -10.05
C ALA A 62 -1.30 1.73 -9.39
N ALA A 63 -0.94 2.84 -10.03
CA ALA A 63 -1.26 4.18 -9.55
C ALA A 63 -2.78 4.44 -9.54
N ALA A 64 -3.48 4.09 -10.61
CA ALA A 64 -4.93 4.27 -10.69
C ALA A 64 -5.68 3.46 -9.61
N ASP A 65 -5.33 2.18 -9.43
CA ASP A 65 -5.95 1.33 -8.40
C ASP A 65 -5.60 1.81 -6.99
N ALA A 66 -4.34 2.19 -6.73
CA ALA A 66 -3.93 2.74 -5.44
C ALA A 66 -4.71 4.02 -5.11
N TRP A 67 -4.96 4.88 -6.10
CA TRP A 67 -5.73 6.10 -5.93
C TRP A 67 -7.19 5.80 -5.58
N GLN A 68 -7.83 4.88 -6.31
CA GLN A 68 -9.20 4.46 -6.03
C GLN A 68 -9.34 3.85 -4.64
N ARG A 69 -8.38 3.01 -4.21
CA ARG A 69 -8.34 2.45 -2.85
C ARG A 69 -8.21 3.53 -1.79
N THR A 70 -7.36 4.55 -2.01
CA THR A 70 -7.22 5.69 -1.11
C THR A 70 -8.52 6.47 -0.95
N LEU A 71 -9.16 6.84 -2.06
CA LEU A 71 -10.42 7.59 -2.02
C LEU A 71 -11.54 6.78 -1.35
N LYS A 72 -11.65 5.49 -1.68
CA LYS A 72 -12.61 4.58 -1.04
C LYS A 72 -12.37 4.50 0.47
N PHE A 73 -11.13 4.29 0.89
CA PHE A 73 -10.77 4.23 2.30
C PHE A 73 -11.14 5.51 3.05
N PHE A 74 -10.87 6.68 2.48
CA PHE A 74 -11.28 7.94 3.09
C PHE A 74 -12.80 8.11 3.13
N HIS A 75 -13.51 7.74 2.07
CA HIS A 75 -14.97 7.77 2.07
C HIS A 75 -15.56 6.88 3.17
N GLU A 76 -15.02 5.67 3.38
CA GLU A 76 -15.51 4.75 4.41
C GLU A 76 -15.15 5.18 5.84
N ARG A 77 -14.09 5.98 6.03
CA ARG A 77 -13.56 6.30 7.36
C ARG A 77 -13.76 7.73 7.82
N LEU A 78 -13.98 8.66 6.89
CA LEU A 78 -14.06 10.11 7.16
C LEU A 78 -15.38 10.73 6.72
N SER A 79 -16.26 9.99 6.03
CA SER A 79 -17.60 10.51 5.74
C SER A 79 -18.38 10.64 7.04
N VAL A 80 -18.90 11.84 7.26
CA VAL A 80 -19.72 12.23 8.43
C VAL A 80 -21.15 11.77 8.26
#